data_AF-J4X8N9-F1
#
_entry.id   AF-J4X8N9-F1
#
_cell.length_a   1.000
_cell.length_b   1.000
_cell.length_c   1.000
_cell.angle_alpha   90.00
_cell.angle_beta   90.00
_cell.angle_gamma   90.00
#
_symmetry.space_group_name_H-M   'P 1'
#
loop_
_entity.id
_entity.type
_entity.pdbx_description
1 polymer ?
#
loop_
_entity_poly.entity_id
_entity_poly.type
_entity_poly.pdbx_seq_one_letter_code
_entity_poly.pdbx_strand_id
1 'polypeptide(L)'
;MKELISEILTMSVVFACIGFYAIWRARKAQSEHEISLVDRDKSLFAFAREFDTEFEPDIVNFKDLCDYLAGKNLILKFSKKISQKAFVALIKEQNLKQRVTAGEEAISQDFISLCVRNLNPPLALGFYIAGDEIFAFLCEEKRLFRLIDLASRLGENIIICD
;
A
#
# COMPACT_ATOMS: atom_id res chain seq x y z
N MET A 1 -35.64 -54.81 15.06
CA MET A 1 -36.20 -53.44 15.22
C MET A 1 -35.27 -52.50 15.98
N LYS A 2 -34.78 -52.85 17.17
CA LYS A 2 -33.86 -51.98 17.95
C LYS A 2 -32.52 -51.70 17.25
N GLU A 3 -31.94 -52.68 16.57
CA GLU A 3 -30.67 -52.52 15.82
C GLU A 3 -30.83 -51.59 14.61
N LEU A 4 -31.89 -51.77 13.82
CA LEU A 4 -32.23 -50.90 12.68
C LEU A 4 -32.46 -49.43 13.10
N ILE A 5 -33.13 -49.20 14.24
CA ILE A 5 -33.33 -47.84 14.78
C ILE A 5 -32.00 -47.24 15.27
N SER A 6 -31.12 -48.06 15.85
CA SER A 6 -29.79 -47.63 16.30
C SER A 6 -28.88 -47.25 15.14
N GLU A 7 -28.87 -47.99 14.03
CA GLU A 7 -28.08 -47.68 12.83
C GLU A 7 -28.56 -46.44 12.07
N ILE A 8 -29.89 -46.26 11.95
CA ILE A 8 -30.45 -45.04 11.33
C ILE A 8 -30.11 -43.82 12.19
N LEU A 9 -30.16 -43.97 13.52
CA LEU A 9 -29.81 -42.90 14.46
C LEU A 9 -28.32 -42.54 14.38
N THR A 10 -27.41 -43.52 14.34
CA THR A 10 -25.96 -43.25 14.24
C THR A 10 -25.61 -42.61 12.90
N MET A 11 -26.19 -43.06 11.79
CA MET A 11 -25.99 -42.42 10.48
C MET A 11 -26.51 -40.97 10.48
N SER A 12 -27.67 -40.71 11.07
CA SER A 12 -28.21 -39.34 11.20
C SER A 12 -27.29 -38.42 12.02
N VAL A 13 -26.66 -38.93 13.08
CA VAL A 13 -25.70 -38.16 13.89
C VAL A 13 -24.43 -37.87 13.09
N VAL A 14 -23.92 -38.83 12.32
CA VAL A 14 -22.76 -38.62 11.44
C VAL A 14 -23.05 -37.54 10.39
N PHE A 15 -24.21 -37.58 9.74
CA PHE A 15 -24.61 -36.54 8.78
C PHE A 15 -24.76 -35.17 9.45
N ALA A 16 -25.32 -35.10 10.66
CA ALA A 16 -25.41 -33.86 11.42
C ALA A 16 -24.02 -33.28 11.77
N CYS A 17 -23.06 -34.13 12.18
CA CYS A 17 -21.69 -33.72 12.47
C CYS A 17 -20.96 -33.20 11.20
N ILE A 18 -21.14 -33.87 10.06
CA ILE A 18 -20.57 -33.44 8.78
C ILE A 18 -21.15 -32.08 8.36
N GLY A 19 -22.47 -31.90 8.46
CA GLY A 19 -23.14 -30.64 8.17
C GLY A 19 -22.65 -29.50 9.08
N PHE A 20 -22.51 -29.77 10.37
CA PHE A 20 -22.01 -28.78 11.33
C PHE A 20 -20.55 -28.39 11.05
N TYR A 21 -19.70 -29.36 10.70
CA TYR A 21 -18.31 -29.10 10.32
C TYR A 21 -18.21 -28.25 9.05
N ALA A 22 -19.03 -28.52 8.03
CA ALA A 22 -19.06 -27.73 6.81
C ALA A 22 -19.49 -26.27 7.07
N ILE A 23 -20.52 -26.06 7.89
CA ILE A 23 -20.98 -24.71 8.29
C ILE A 23 -19.90 -24.00 9.12
N TRP A 24 -19.27 -24.68 10.07
CA TRP A 24 -18.21 -24.12 10.89
C TRP A 24 -17.00 -23.70 10.05
N ARG A 25 -16.58 -24.53 9.09
CA ARG A 25 -15.49 -24.22 8.16
C ARG A 25 -15.81 -23.02 7.27
N ALA A 26 -17.04 -22.94 6.75
CA ALA A 26 -17.48 -21.82 5.93
C ALA A 26 -17.49 -20.51 6.73
N ARG A 27 -17.99 -20.54 7.97
CA ARG A 27 -17.97 -19.39 8.88
C ARG A 27 -16.56 -18.96 9.25
N LYS A 28 -15.66 -19.90 9.49
CA LYS A 28 -14.26 -19.59 9.79
C LYS A 28 -13.57 -18.88 8.62
N ALA A 29 -13.75 -19.37 7.40
CA ALA A 29 -13.21 -18.74 6.19
C ALA A 29 -13.79 -17.33 5.96
N GLN A 30 -15.10 -17.14 6.22
CA GLN A 30 -15.73 -15.81 6.16
C GLN A 30 -15.17 -14.86 7.23
N SER A 31 -15.00 -15.34 8.47
CA SER A 31 -14.46 -14.51 9.55
C SER A 31 -12.99 -14.12 9.33
N GLU A 32 -12.16 -15.02 8.79
CA GLU A 32 -10.77 -14.72 8.45
C GLU A 32 -10.70 -13.69 7.31
N HIS A 33 -11.60 -13.78 6.32
CA HIS A 33 -11.71 -12.79 5.26
C HIS A 33 -12.19 -11.42 5.79
N GLU A 34 -13.20 -11.40 6.65
CA GLU A 34 -13.73 -10.18 7.25
C GLU A 34 -12.72 -9.49 8.17
N ILE A 35 -11.98 -10.25 8.99
CA ILE A 35 -10.87 -9.73 9.81
C ILE A 35 -9.77 -9.15 8.90
N SER A 36 -9.42 -9.85 7.81
CA SER A 36 -8.41 -9.35 6.87
C SER A 36 -8.81 -8.05 6.18
N LEU A 37 -10.10 -7.87 5.86
CA LEU A 37 -10.63 -6.65 5.25
C LEU A 37 -10.65 -5.49 6.26
N VAL A 38 -11.14 -5.73 7.48
CA VAL A 38 -11.17 -4.71 8.54
C VAL A 38 -9.77 -4.23 8.92
N ASP A 39 -8.79 -5.14 8.98
CA ASP A 39 -7.40 -4.76 9.26
C ASP A 39 -6.72 -4.06 8.07
N ARG A 40 -7.12 -4.39 6.84
CA ARG A 40 -6.67 -3.66 5.64
C ARG A 40 -7.21 -2.23 5.62
N ASP A 41 -8.50 -2.04 5.87
CA ASP A 41 -9.13 -0.72 5.87
C ASP A 41 -8.56 0.18 6.98
N LYS A 42 -8.33 -0.38 8.18
CA LYS A 42 -7.62 0.33 9.26
C LYS A 42 -6.22 0.74 8.85
N SER A 43 -5.50 -0.10 8.12
CA SER A 43 -4.13 0.17 7.69
C SER A 43 -4.09 1.23 6.57
N LEU A 44 -5.03 1.20 5.63
CA LEU A 44 -5.22 2.26 4.62
C LEU A 44 -5.55 3.60 5.28
N PHE A 45 -6.47 3.58 6.25
CA PHE A 45 -6.83 4.77 7.02
C PHE A 45 -5.64 5.33 7.81
N ALA A 46 -4.88 4.46 8.47
CA ALA A 46 -3.67 4.86 9.20
C ALA A 46 -2.62 5.50 8.26
N PHE A 47 -2.44 4.95 7.05
CA PHE A 47 -1.55 5.52 6.05
C PHE A 47 -2.02 6.91 5.59
N ALA A 48 -3.30 7.06 5.25
CA ALA A 48 -3.86 8.35 4.84
C ALA A 48 -3.79 9.43 5.93
N ARG A 49 -3.93 9.01 7.19
CA ARG A 49 -3.82 9.91 8.35
C ARG A 49 -2.43 10.50 8.53
N GLU A 50 -1.37 9.83 8.07
CA GLU A 50 -0.04 10.44 8.04
C GLU A 50 0.02 11.69 7.13
N PHE A 51 -0.98 11.92 6.27
CA PHE A 51 -1.11 13.10 5.42
C PHE A 51 -2.14 14.12 5.90
N ASP A 52 -2.64 13.99 7.13
CA ASP A 52 -3.68 14.86 7.70
C ASP A 52 -4.93 14.99 6.80
N THR A 53 -5.22 13.93 6.03
CA THR A 53 -6.39 13.88 5.14
C THR A 53 -7.55 13.15 5.79
N GLU A 54 -8.76 13.67 5.56
CA GLU A 54 -9.97 12.90 5.79
C GLU A 54 -10.00 11.76 4.76
N PHE A 55 -9.89 10.53 5.25
CA PHE A 55 -9.91 9.32 4.43
C PHE A 55 -11.33 9.13 3.90
N GLU A 56 -11.47 9.11 2.58
CA GLU A 56 -12.75 8.82 1.94
C GLU A 56 -13.02 7.30 1.99
N PRO A 57 -14.22 6.87 2.42
CA PRO A 57 -14.53 5.44 2.63
C PRO A 57 -14.57 4.61 1.34
N ASP A 58 -14.52 5.24 0.18
CA ASP A 58 -14.60 4.57 -1.13
C ASP A 58 -13.23 4.08 -1.64
N ILE A 59 -12.14 4.29 -0.90
CA ILE A 59 -10.79 3.85 -1.28
C ILE A 59 -10.61 2.37 -0.97
N VAL A 60 -10.60 1.55 -2.02
CA VAL A 60 -10.59 0.09 -1.90
C VAL A 60 -9.17 -0.49 -1.81
N ASN A 61 -8.15 0.14 -2.40
CA ASN A 61 -6.80 -0.40 -2.41
C ASN A 61 -5.72 0.69 -2.25
N PHE A 62 -4.47 0.27 -2.03
CA PHE A 62 -3.36 1.18 -1.78
C PHE A 62 -2.98 2.06 -2.99
N LYS A 63 -3.16 1.55 -4.21
CA LYS A 63 -2.97 2.35 -5.42
C LYS A 63 -4.02 3.46 -5.52
N ASP A 64 -5.29 3.17 -5.25
CA ASP A 64 -6.37 4.15 -5.22
C ASP A 64 -6.10 5.22 -4.17
N LEU A 65 -5.56 4.82 -3.00
CA LEU A 65 -5.10 5.76 -1.98
C LEU A 65 -3.98 6.67 -2.51
N CYS A 66 -2.98 6.10 -3.17
CA CYS A 66 -1.89 6.88 -3.77
C CYS A 66 -2.41 7.83 -4.85
N ASP A 67 -3.37 7.40 -5.67
CA ASP A 67 -4.02 8.23 -6.69
C ASP A 67 -4.79 9.39 -6.05
N TYR A 68 -5.53 9.13 -4.96
CA TYR A 68 -6.20 10.17 -4.18
C TYR A 68 -5.22 11.19 -3.61
N LEU A 69 -4.15 10.73 -2.94
CA LEU A 69 -3.11 11.59 -2.37
C LEU A 69 -2.39 12.42 -3.46
N ALA A 70 -2.13 11.82 -4.62
CA ALA A 70 -1.54 12.51 -5.76
C ALA A 70 -2.48 13.59 -6.32
N GLY A 71 -3.79 13.30 -6.42
CA GLY A 71 -4.81 14.27 -6.81
C GLY A 71 -4.92 15.47 -5.88
N LYS A 72 -4.60 15.28 -4.58
CA LYS A 72 -4.50 16.36 -3.59
C LYS A 72 -3.13 17.07 -3.56
N ASN A 73 -2.21 16.71 -4.46
CA ASN A 73 -0.82 17.21 -4.50
C ASN A 73 -0.01 16.94 -3.21
N LEU A 74 -0.36 15.90 -2.46
CA LEU A 74 0.33 15.51 -1.22
C LEU A 74 1.51 14.58 -1.48
N ILE A 75 1.45 13.83 -2.58
CA ILE A 75 2.54 12.99 -3.08
C ILE A 75 2.74 13.28 -4.57
N LEU A 76 3.89 12.88 -5.10
CA LEU A 76 4.21 13.04 -6.52
C LEU A 76 3.75 11.82 -7.30
N LYS A 77 3.24 12.01 -8.52
CA LYS A 77 2.89 10.94 -9.45
C LYS A 77 3.52 11.21 -10.81
N PHE A 78 4.18 10.21 -11.38
CA PHE A 78 4.79 10.29 -12.71
C PHE A 78 4.89 8.91 -13.35
N SER A 79 5.21 8.87 -14.65
CA SER A 79 5.44 7.60 -15.37
C SER A 79 6.93 7.26 -15.42
N LYS A 80 7.25 5.99 -15.66
CA LYS A 80 8.63 5.54 -15.93
C LYS A 80 9.35 6.26 -17.07
N LYS A 81 8.61 6.92 -17.97
CA LYS A 81 9.14 7.60 -19.17
C LYS A 81 9.35 9.11 -18.98
N ILE A 82 9.17 9.62 -17.76
CA ILE A 82 9.41 11.04 -17.47
C ILE A 82 10.88 11.41 -17.73
N SER A 83 11.11 12.63 -18.20
CA SER A 83 12.47 13.15 -18.36
C SER A 83 13.06 13.63 -17.03
N GLN A 84 14.39 13.63 -16.92
CA GLN A 84 15.10 14.15 -15.74
C GLN A 84 14.66 15.57 -15.38
N LYS A 85 14.49 16.44 -16.38
CA LYS A 85 14.06 17.83 -16.17
C LYS A 85 12.64 17.92 -15.61
N ALA A 86 11.71 17.12 -16.13
CA ALA A 86 10.36 17.07 -15.61
C ALA A 86 10.32 16.50 -14.17
N PHE A 87 11.20 15.56 -13.85
CA PHE A 87 11.35 15.03 -12.49
C PHE A 87 11.85 16.07 -11.48
N VAL A 88 12.89 16.82 -11.83
CA VAL A 88 13.41 17.90 -10.97
C VAL A 88 12.34 18.98 -10.77
N ALA A 89 11.53 19.27 -11.79
CA ALA A 89 10.39 20.17 -11.66
C ALA A 89 9.33 19.63 -10.67
N LEU A 90 9.06 18.31 -10.67
CA LEU A 90 8.13 17.67 -9.72
C LEU A 90 8.66 17.70 -8.28
N ILE A 91 9.94 17.38 -8.06
CA ILE A 91 10.56 17.44 -6.74
C ILE A 91 10.66 18.89 -6.24
N LYS A 92 10.69 19.86 -7.16
CA LYS A 92 10.94 21.29 -6.94
C LYS A 92 12.38 21.55 -6.50
N GLU A 93 13.08 22.42 -7.24
CA GLU A 93 14.49 22.76 -6.96
C GLU A 93 14.75 23.22 -5.51
N GLN A 94 13.75 23.84 -4.86
CA GLN A 94 13.84 24.31 -3.47
C GLN A 94 14.09 23.19 -2.44
N ASN A 95 13.74 21.94 -2.78
CA ASN A 95 13.94 20.78 -1.91
C ASN A 95 15.35 20.18 -2.03
N LEU A 96 16.17 20.72 -2.94
CA LEU A 96 17.55 20.32 -3.16
C LEU A 96 18.52 21.35 -2.57
N LYS A 97 19.64 20.87 -2.03
CA LYS A 97 20.78 21.65 -1.52
C LYS A 97 21.43 22.47 -2.63
N GLN A 98 21.47 21.89 -3.83
CA GLN A 98 22.13 22.43 -5.01
C GLN A 98 21.30 22.10 -6.25
N ARG A 99 21.40 22.95 -7.28
CA ARG A 99 20.79 22.66 -8.57
C ARG A 99 21.44 21.42 -9.18
N VAL A 100 20.60 20.47 -9.57
CA VAL A 100 21.02 19.27 -10.29
C VAL A 100 20.86 19.52 -11.79
N THR A 101 21.91 19.27 -12.56
CA THR A 101 21.86 19.38 -14.02
C THR A 101 20.97 18.26 -14.56
N ALA A 102 19.83 18.62 -15.14
CA ALA A 102 18.84 17.67 -15.64
C ALA A 102 18.67 17.83 -17.16
N GLY A 103 18.76 16.72 -17.89
CA GLY A 103 18.53 16.66 -19.34
C GLY A 103 17.09 16.33 -19.72
N GLU A 104 16.86 16.20 -21.03
CA GLU A 104 15.61 15.64 -21.59
C GLU A 104 15.64 14.10 -21.65
N GLU A 105 16.71 13.48 -21.15
CA GLU A 105 16.86 12.02 -21.06
C GLU A 105 15.89 11.42 -20.03
N ALA A 106 15.58 10.13 -20.20
CA ALA A 106 14.79 9.37 -19.23
C ALA A 106 15.51 9.32 -17.88
N ILE A 107 14.73 9.25 -16.79
CA ILE A 107 15.31 9.06 -15.45
C ILE A 107 16.06 7.73 -15.40
N SER A 108 17.31 7.78 -14.93
CA SER A 108 18.09 6.61 -14.53
C SER A 108 18.13 6.48 -13.01
N GLN A 109 18.47 5.28 -12.52
CA GLN A 109 18.68 5.04 -11.10
C GLN A 109 19.78 5.95 -10.53
N ASP A 110 20.88 6.15 -11.27
CA ASP A 110 21.98 7.03 -10.86
C ASP A 110 21.52 8.48 -10.69
N PHE A 111 20.63 8.95 -11.57
CA PHE A 111 20.07 10.30 -11.47
C PHE A 111 19.18 10.46 -10.24
N ILE A 112 18.36 9.43 -9.92
CA ILE A 112 17.55 9.43 -8.69
C ILE A 112 18.46 9.49 -7.47
N SER A 113 19.48 8.64 -7.38
CA SER A 113 20.43 8.65 -6.26
C SER A 113 21.14 10.00 -6.14
N LEU A 114 21.49 10.65 -7.26
CA LEU A 114 22.05 12.01 -7.25
C LEU A 114 21.06 13.04 -6.67
N CYS A 115 19.80 12.99 -7.07
CA CYS A 115 18.76 13.86 -6.52
C CYS A 115 18.58 13.63 -5.01
N VAL A 116 18.51 12.37 -4.57
CA VAL A 116 18.31 12.01 -3.16
C VAL A 116 19.44 12.49 -2.28
N ARG A 117 20.70 12.30 -2.68
CA ARG A 117 21.88 12.81 -1.95
C ARG A 117 21.88 14.33 -1.82
N ASN A 118 21.32 15.00 -2.82
CA ASN A 118 21.17 16.44 -2.85
C ASN A 118 19.90 16.94 -2.17
N LEU A 119 19.05 16.12 -1.56
CA LEU A 119 17.90 16.61 -0.80
C LEU A 119 18.33 17.39 0.44
N ASN A 120 17.57 18.44 0.76
CA ASN A 120 17.74 19.21 1.98
C ASN A 120 17.35 18.35 3.19
N PRO A 121 18.23 18.14 4.18
CA PRO A 121 17.85 17.42 5.39
C PRO A 121 16.72 18.17 6.13
N PRO A 122 15.76 17.47 6.76
CA PRO A 122 15.68 16.02 6.96
C PRO A 122 14.85 15.28 5.88
N LEU A 123 14.74 15.82 4.66
CA LEU A 123 13.93 15.22 3.60
C LEU A 123 14.54 13.92 3.09
N ALA A 124 13.65 12.96 2.82
CA ALA A 124 13.94 11.70 2.18
C ALA A 124 12.92 11.45 1.06
N LEU A 125 13.24 10.53 0.17
CA LEU A 125 12.40 10.18 -0.97
C LEU A 125 12.19 8.67 -1.01
N GLY A 126 10.92 8.26 -1.05
CA GLY A 126 10.54 6.87 -1.29
C GLY A 126 9.66 6.74 -2.52
N PHE A 127 9.64 5.56 -3.13
CA PHE A 127 8.90 5.27 -4.34
C PHE A 127 8.00 4.05 -4.18
N TYR A 128 6.75 4.17 -4.62
CA TYR A 128 5.85 3.05 -4.84
C TYR A 128 5.62 2.88 -6.34
N ILE A 129 5.81 1.66 -6.86
CA ILE A 129 5.75 1.36 -8.29
C ILE A 129 4.50 0.51 -8.56
N ALA A 130 3.54 1.07 -9.29
CA ALA A 130 2.30 0.40 -9.69
C ALA A 130 2.24 0.33 -11.22
N GLY A 131 2.85 -0.73 -11.79
CA GLY A 131 2.94 -0.90 -13.25
C GLY A 131 3.82 0.17 -13.89
N ASP A 132 3.22 1.03 -14.72
CA ASP A 132 3.90 2.17 -15.38
C ASP A 132 3.85 3.47 -14.58
N GLU A 133 3.02 3.51 -13.54
CA GLU A 133 2.88 4.65 -12.64
C GLU A 133 3.83 4.51 -11.44
N ILE A 134 4.50 5.61 -11.12
CA ILE A 134 5.36 5.73 -9.95
C ILE A 134 4.81 6.84 -9.08
N PHE A 135 4.60 6.50 -7.81
CA PHE A 135 4.25 7.45 -6.76
C PHE A 135 5.49 7.72 -5.92
N ALA A 136 5.84 8.98 -5.72
CA ALA A 136 6.98 9.35 -4.88
C ALA A 136 6.55 10.16 -3.66
N PHE A 137 7.09 9.76 -2.52
CA PHE A 137 6.85 10.33 -1.20
C PHE A 137 8.06 11.16 -0.81
N LEU A 138 7.96 12.48 -1.00
CA LEU A 138 8.98 13.45 -0.60
C LEU A 138 8.56 14.08 0.74
N CYS A 139 9.11 13.58 1.84
CA CYS A 139 8.77 14.04 3.18
C CYS A 139 9.96 13.86 4.13
N GLU A 140 9.80 14.22 5.41
CA GLU A 140 10.83 13.94 6.41
C GLU A 140 11.10 12.44 6.54
N GLU A 141 12.37 12.08 6.75
CA GLU A 141 12.84 10.70 6.88
C GLU A 141 12.03 9.89 7.92
N LYS A 142 11.77 10.48 9.09
CA LYS A 142 10.97 9.83 10.16
C LYS A 142 9.55 9.49 9.69
N ARG A 143 8.94 10.37 8.90
CA ARG A 143 7.60 10.15 8.35
C ARG A 143 7.66 9.09 7.25
N LEU A 144 8.68 9.11 6.40
CA LEU A 144 8.88 8.11 5.35
C LEU A 144 8.99 6.69 5.94
N PHE A 145 9.74 6.51 7.03
CA PHE A 145 9.82 5.22 7.71
C PHE A 145 8.47 4.74 8.28
N ARG A 146 7.64 5.66 8.80
CA ARG A 146 6.27 5.30 9.23
C ARG A 146 5.41 4.87 8.05
N LEU A 147 5.50 5.57 6.92
CA LEU A 147 4.79 5.20 5.70
C LEU A 147 5.20 3.81 5.21
N ILE A 148 6.48 3.46 5.27
CA ILE A 148 6.99 2.14 4.89
C ILE A 148 6.43 1.05 5.81
N ASP A 149 6.44 1.26 7.13
CA ASP A 149 5.86 0.30 8.08
C ASP A 149 4.37 0.08 7.78
N LEU A 150 3.61 1.15 7.54
CA LEU A 150 2.19 1.07 7.24
C LEU A 150 1.91 0.41 5.87
N ALA A 151 2.70 0.72 4.85
CA ALA A 151 2.61 0.05 3.54
C ALA A 151 2.91 -1.45 3.65
N SER A 152 3.91 -1.84 4.47
CA SER A 152 4.26 -3.25 4.66
C SER A 152 3.13 -4.07 5.27
N ARG A 153 2.33 -3.47 6.17
CA ARG A 153 1.13 -4.10 6.75
C ARG A 153 0.01 -4.32 5.73
N LEU A 154 0.00 -3.54 4.66
CA LEU A 154 -0.90 -3.69 3.52
C LEU A 154 -0.35 -4.70 2.48
N GLY A 155 0.85 -5.24 2.69
CA GLY A 155 1.55 -6.10 1.74
C GLY A 155 2.21 -5.33 0.59
N GLU A 156 2.34 -4.02 0.71
CA GLU A 156 2.88 -3.12 -0.30
C GLU A 156 4.31 -2.68 0.05
N ASN A 157 5.11 -2.40 -0.98
CA ASN A 157 6.53 -2.07 -0.81
C ASN A 157 6.84 -0.66 -1.31
N ILE A 158 7.34 0.19 -0.40
CA ILE A 158 7.91 1.50 -0.75
C ILE A 158 9.44 1.36 -0.74
N ILE A 159 10.07 1.69 -1.86
CA ILE A 159 11.52 1.61 -2.05
C ILE A 159 12.15 2.93 -1.65
N ILE A 160 13.10 2.90 -0.70
CA ILE A 160 13.95 4.05 -0.39
C ILE A 160 15.17 4.01 -1.31
N CYS A 161 15.56 5.16 -1.85
CA CYS A 161 16.85 5.32 -2.50
C CYS A 161 17.84 5.92 -1.49
N ASP A 162 19.06 5.39 -1.46
CA ASP A 162 20.20 5.82 -0.61
C ASP A 162 21.40 6.20 -1.52
#